data_AF-A0A382ZMY1-F1
#
_entry.id   AF-A0A382ZMY1-F1
#
_cell.length_a   1.000
_cell.length_b   1.000
_cell.length_c   1.000
_cell.angle_alpha   90.00
_cell.angle_beta   90.00
_cell.angle_gamma   90.00
#
_symmetry.space_group_name_H-M   'P 1'
#
loop_
_entity.id
_entity.type
_entity.pdbx_description
1 polymer ?
#
loop_
_entity_poly.entity_id
_entity_poly.type
_entity_poly.pdbx_seq_one_letter_code
_entity_poly.pdbx_strand_id
1 'polypeptide(L)'
;MTQQTPVRSLPSRFVLVVTIGGVIGLGILRGPGEIAEVVREPSLYLGLWLLGGLFVLLSTVVGAELLAMTPRSGGTYSLIRRAYGPYAGFVIGW
;
A
#
# COMPACT_ATOMS: atom_id res chain seq x y z
N MET A 1 -12.60 -0.37 33.42
CA MET A 1 -12.42 -0.75 32.01
C MET A 1 -11.00 -1.27 31.84
N THR A 2 -10.83 -2.59 31.85
CA THR A 2 -9.53 -3.26 31.70
C THR A 2 -9.06 -3.12 30.25
N GLN A 3 -8.03 -2.30 30.01
CA GLN A 3 -7.38 -2.17 28.71
C GLN A 3 -6.76 -3.53 28.32
N GLN A 4 -7.39 -4.27 27.41
CA GLN A 4 -6.81 -5.49 26.87
C GLN A 4 -5.63 -5.11 25.96
N THR A 5 -4.41 -5.43 26.37
CA THR A 5 -3.22 -5.28 25.53
C THR A 5 -3.34 -6.27 24.36
N PRO A 6 -3.41 -5.81 23.09
CA PRO A 6 -3.54 -6.72 21.96
C PRO A 6 -2.28 -7.58 21.85
N VAL A 7 -2.46 -8.89 22.01
CA VAL A 7 -1.37 -9.87 21.83
C VAL A 7 -1.17 -10.10 20.33
N ARG A 8 0.09 -10.12 19.87
CA ARG A 8 0.42 -10.35 18.45
C ARG A 8 0.14 -11.82 18.09
N SER A 9 -1.12 -12.11 17.74
CA SER A 9 -1.63 -13.47 17.46
C SER A 9 -1.67 -13.81 15.98
N LEU A 10 -1.50 -12.84 15.08
CA LEU A 10 -1.62 -13.04 13.63
C LEU A 10 -0.30 -13.55 13.03
N PRO A 11 -0.33 -14.68 12.30
CA PRO A 11 0.85 -15.18 11.60
C PRO A 11 1.17 -14.32 10.38
N SER A 12 2.45 -14.18 10.03
CA SER A 12 2.89 -13.35 8.88
C SER A 12 2.23 -13.75 7.55
N ARG A 13 1.89 -15.03 7.38
CA ARG A 13 1.16 -15.53 6.20
C ARG A 13 -0.23 -14.91 6.06
N PHE A 14 -0.92 -14.69 7.17
CA PHE A 14 -2.23 -14.05 7.15
C PHE A 14 -2.13 -12.61 6.67
N VAL A 15 -1.15 -11.86 7.19
CA VAL A 15 -0.88 -10.48 6.76
C VAL A 15 -0.56 -10.43 5.27
N LEU A 16 0.23 -11.38 4.76
CA LEU A 16 0.56 -11.46 3.34
C LEU A 16 -0.69 -11.67 2.47
N VAL A 17 -1.55 -12.63 2.81
CA VAL A 17 -2.76 -12.95 2.03
C VAL A 17 -3.75 -11.79 2.05
N VAL A 18 -3.95 -11.16 3.21
CA VAL A 18 -4.82 -9.96 3.33
C VAL A 18 -4.27 -8.81 2.49
N THR A 19 -2.95 -8.60 2.50
CA THR A 19 -2.32 -7.55 1.69
C THR A 19 -2.51 -7.82 0.20
N ILE A 20 -2.27 -9.05 -0.26
CA ILE A 20 -2.48 -9.45 -1.67
C ILE A 20 -3.95 -9.22 -2.06
N GLY A 21 -4.90 -9.67 -1.23
CA GLY A 21 -6.32 -9.46 -1.48
C GLY A 21 -6.75 -7.99 -1.46
N GLY A 22 -6.09 -7.16 -0.67
CA GLY A 22 -6.32 -5.71 -0.65
C GLY A 22 -5.76 -4.98 -1.87
N VAL A 23 -4.65 -5.46 -2.44
CA VAL A 23 -4.02 -4.87 -3.65
C VAL A 23 -4.77 -5.27 -4.92
N ILE A 24 -5.22 -6.52 -5.03
CA ILE A 24 -5.96 -7.01 -6.19
C ILE A 24 -7.42 -6.56 -6.09
N GLY A 25 -7.75 -5.43 -6.73
CA GLY A 25 -9.10 -4.88 -6.82
C GLY A 25 -9.65 -4.82 -8.26
N LEU A 26 -10.73 -4.07 -8.44
CA LEU A 26 -11.40 -3.88 -9.75
C LEU A 26 -10.51 -3.21 -10.81
N GLY A 27 -9.44 -2.52 -10.40
CA GLY A 27 -8.54 -1.80 -11.32
C GLY A 27 -7.89 -2.70 -12.38
N ILE A 28 -7.63 -3.97 -12.06
CA ILE A 28 -7.05 -4.93 -13.02
C ILE A 28 -8.02 -5.29 -14.16
N LEU A 29 -9.33 -5.09 -13.99
CA LEU A 29 -10.32 -5.45 -15.00
C LEU A 29 -10.51 -4.36 -16.06
N ARG A 30 -10.11 -3.11 -15.78
CA ARG A 30 -10.24 -1.98 -16.71
C ARG A 30 -8.91 -1.40 -17.15
N GLY A 31 -8.00 -1.15 -16.21
CA GLY A 31 -6.71 -0.49 -16.49
C GLY A 31 -5.92 -1.12 -17.64
N PRO A 32 -5.73 -2.46 -17.67
CA PRO A 32 -5.05 -3.15 -18.77
C PRO A 32 -5.66 -2.88 -20.15
N GLY A 33 -6.99 -2.88 -20.23
CA GLY A 33 -7.72 -2.68 -21.49
C GLY A 33 -7.54 -1.27 -22.02
N GLU A 34 -7.73 -0.27 -21.15
CA GLU A 34 -7.54 1.15 -21.51
C GLU A 34 -6.11 1.44 -21.98
N ILE A 35 -5.11 0.84 -21.32
CA ILE A 35 -3.70 0.99 -21.72
C ILE A 35 -3.43 0.30 -23.06
N ALA A 36 -4.01 -0.89 -23.31
CA ALA A 36 -3.82 -1.63 -24.55
C ALA A 36 -4.47 -0.96 -25.77
N GLU A 37 -5.54 -0.18 -25.58
CA GLU A 37 -6.15 0.62 -26.65
C GLU A 37 -5.21 1.72 -27.17
N VAL A 38 -4.43 2.31 -26.25
CA VAL A 38 -3.46 3.37 -26.54
C VAL A 38 -2.11 2.80 -27.00
N VAL A 39 -1.60 1.79 -26.28
CA VAL A 39 -0.30 1.15 -26.54
C VAL A 39 -0.55 -0.22 -27.17
N ARG A 40 -0.64 -0.22 -28.51
CA ARG A 40 -0.90 -1.44 -29.30
C ARG A 40 0.33 -2.33 -29.46
N GLU A 41 1.52 -1.80 -29.24
CA GLU A 41 2.78 -2.54 -29.31
C GLU A 41 2.97 -3.43 -28.06
N PRO A 42 3.03 -4.77 -28.20
CA PRO A 42 3.08 -5.68 -27.06
C PRO A 42 4.33 -5.51 -26.18
N SER A 43 5.46 -5.15 -26.79
CA SER A 43 6.73 -4.94 -26.08
C SER A 43 6.68 -3.72 -25.16
N LEU A 44 6.09 -2.61 -25.63
CA LEU A 44 5.90 -1.40 -24.84
C LEU A 44 4.87 -1.60 -23.74
N TYR A 45 3.79 -2.34 -24.01
CA TYR A 45 2.78 -2.68 -23.02
C TYR A 45 3.39 -3.46 -21.83
N LEU A 46 4.17 -4.50 -22.12
CA LEU A 46 4.88 -5.28 -21.09
C LEU A 46 5.94 -4.44 -20.38
N GLY A 47 6.66 -3.58 -21.10
CA GLY A 47 7.64 -2.65 -20.54
C GLY A 47 7.01 -1.70 -19.51
N LEU A 48 5.82 -1.16 -19.81
CA LEU A 48 5.10 -0.28 -18.88
C LEU A 48 4.68 -1.02 -17.62
N TRP A 49 4.21 -2.26 -17.75
CA TRP A 49 3.87 -3.12 -16.62
C TRP A 49 5.09 -3.42 -15.73
N LEU A 50 6.23 -3.74 -16.33
CA LEU A 50 7.47 -3.97 -15.59
C LEU A 50 7.95 -2.71 -14.87
N LEU A 51 7.94 -1.55 -15.54
CA LEU A 51 8.33 -0.27 -14.94
C LEU A 51 7.39 0.14 -13.81
N GLY A 52 6.07 -0.01 -14.00
CA GLY A 52 5.08 0.25 -12.97
C GLY A 52 5.26 -0.69 -11.77
N GLY A 53 5.49 -1.98 -12.02
CA GLY A 53 5.78 -2.95 -10.98
C GLY A 53 7.04 -2.59 -10.19
N LEU A 54 8.12 -2.22 -10.87
CA LEU A 54 9.37 -1.80 -10.23
C LEU A 54 9.16 -0.54 -9.38
N PHE A 55 8.44 0.45 -9.90
CA PHE A 55 8.12 1.68 -9.17
C PHE A 55 7.33 1.39 -7.88
N VAL A 56 6.34 0.50 -7.94
CA VAL A 56 5.55 0.09 -6.77
C VAL A 56 6.40 -0.67 -5.77
N LEU A 57 7.28 -1.57 -6.21
CA LEU A 57 8.19 -2.29 -5.34
C LEU A 57 9.11 -1.34 -4.56
N LEU A 58 9.74 -0.39 -5.25
CA LEU A 58 10.61 0.61 -4.62
C LEU A 58 9.83 1.47 -3.62
N SER A 59 8.65 1.96 -4.00
CA SER A 59 7.79 2.76 -3.13
C SER A 59 7.36 2.00 -1.88
N THR A 60 7.07 0.71 -2.02
CA THR A 60 6.63 -0.15 -0.91
C THR A 60 7.75 -0.41 0.08
N VAL A 61 9.00 -0.59 -0.38
CA VAL A 61 10.16 -0.77 0.52
C VAL A 61 10.35 0.46 1.40
N VAL A 62 10.31 1.66 0.80
CA VAL A 62 10.43 2.93 1.54
C VAL A 62 9.29 3.08 2.55
N GLY A 63 8.05 2.79 2.14
CA GLY A 63 6.90 2.81 3.03
C GLY A 63 7.03 1.81 4.19
N ALA A 64 7.51 0.60 3.92
CA ALA A 64 7.71 -0.45 4.92
C ALA A 64 8.76 -0.05 5.97
N GLU A 65 9.87 0.55 5.55
CA GLU A 65 10.90 1.06 6.46
C GLU A 65 10.34 2.15 7.39
N LEU A 66 9.58 3.09 6.81
CA LEU A 66 9.00 4.19 7.55
C LEU A 66 7.93 3.74 8.56
N LEU A 67 7.10 2.76 8.18
CA LEU A 67 6.13 2.11 9.07
C LEU A 67 6.82 1.30 10.17
N ALA A 68 7.93 0.61 9.86
CA ALA A 68 8.72 -0.13 10.84
C ALA A 68 9.36 0.79 11.89
N MET A 69 9.79 2.00 11.50
CA MET A 69 10.32 3.03 12.41
C MET A 69 9.25 3.67 13.30
N THR A 70 7.96 3.55 12.94
CA THR A 70 6.84 4.07 13.72
C THR A 70 5.82 2.95 14.00
N PRO A 71 6.15 1.96 14.88
CA PRO A 71 5.30 0.81 15.15
C PRO A 71 4.13 1.19 16.06
N ARG A 72 3.19 1.96 15.51
CA ARG A 72 1.98 2.44 16.16
C ARG A 72 0.77 1.96 15.34
N SER A 73 -0.30 1.58 16.03
CA SER A 73 -1.58 1.31 15.40
C SER A 73 -2.14 2.58 14.75
N GLY A 74 -2.67 2.46 13.53
CA GLY A 74 -3.26 3.57 12.78
C GLY A 74 -2.69 3.83 11.38
N GLY A 75 -1.77 2.99 10.89
CA GLY A 75 -1.26 3.08 9.52
C GLY A 75 -0.64 4.45 9.18
N THR A 76 -0.90 4.96 7.99
CA THR A 76 -0.35 6.23 7.49
C THR A 76 -0.77 7.43 8.33
N TYR A 77 -1.98 7.40 8.92
CA TYR A 77 -2.45 8.46 9.81
C TYR A 77 -1.51 8.67 11.00
N SER A 78 -1.11 7.59 11.68
CA SER A 78 -0.24 7.69 12.86
C SER A 78 1.12 8.29 12.49
N LEU A 79 1.63 7.91 11.33
CA LEU A 79 2.90 8.39 10.80
C LEU A 79 2.85 9.90 10.48
N ILE A 80 1.84 10.35 9.74
CA ILE A 80 1.72 11.76 9.32
C ILE A 80 1.37 12.66 10.50
N ARG A 81 0.49 12.20 11.39
CA ARG A 81 0.20 12.92 12.63
C ARG A 81 1.44 13.12 13.49
N ARG A 82 2.35 12.13 13.52
CA ARG A 82 3.62 12.22 14.24
C ARG A 82 4.60 13.20 13.57
N ALA A 83 4.68 13.20 12.24
CA ALA A 83 5.64 14.01 11.50
C ALA A 83 5.21 15.48 11.32
N TYR A 84 3.92 15.73 11.06
CA TYR A 84 3.40 17.05 10.64
C TYR A 84 2.31 17.61 11.56
N GLY A 85 1.96 16.89 12.63
CA GLY A 85 1.00 17.32 13.64
C GLY A 85 -0.46 16.95 13.38
N PRO A 86 -1.38 17.38 14.25
CA PRO A 86 -2.77 16.88 14.29
C PRO A 86 -3.59 17.22 13.04
N TYR A 87 -3.40 18.41 12.47
CA TYR A 87 -4.17 18.87 11.31
C TYR A 87 -3.83 18.09 10.03
N ALA A 88 -2.54 17.92 9.73
CA ALA A 88 -2.09 17.11 8.59
C ALA A 88 -2.48 15.63 8.75
N GLY A 89 -2.44 15.10 9.98
CA GLY A 89 -2.98 13.78 10.29
C GLY A 89 -4.46 13.68 9.96
N PHE A 90 -5.28 14.65 10.36
CA PHE A 90 -6.71 14.68 10.04
C PHE A 90 -6.97 14.68 8.53
N VAL A 91 -6.27 15.52 7.74
CA VAL A 91 -6.47 15.60 6.28
C VAL A 91 -6.21 14.27 5.57
N ILE A 92 -5.23 13.49 6.03
CA ILE A 92 -4.92 12.19 5.40
C ILE A 92 -5.77 11.05 5.96
N GLY A 93 -6.26 11.18 7.20
CA GLY A 93 -7.09 10.15 7.84
C GLY A 93 -8.60 10.29 7.60
N TRP A 94 -9.05 11.41 7.04
CA TRP A 94 -10.45 11.72 6.73
C TRP A 94 -10.81 11.26 5.31
#